data_AF-A0A091PFU6-F1
#
_entry.id   AF-A0A091PFU6-F1
#
_cell.length_a   1.000
_cell.length_b   1.000
_cell.length_c   1.000
_cell.angle_alpha   90.00
_cell.angle_beta   90.00
_cell.angle_gamma   90.00
#
_symmetry.space_group_name_H-M   'P 1'
#
loop_
_entity.id
_entity.type
_entity.pdbx_description
1 polymer ?
#
loop_
_entity_poly.entity_id
_entity_poly.type
_entity_poly.pdbx_seq_one_letter_code
_entity_poly.pdbx_strand_id
1 'polypeptide(L)'
;QMCEKFTVCKNSMEMLAQNNLNLPKVTEEDGCLLTGFDEDKCLRKISSGLFTFQTYLEYIQETFTSEKQNVESLCYTTEHLANTIRQMVVNPDEVIIPDSATQESLRAKLKSNKNWIEKITTHLILRDFTSFMEKTVRAIRYLKNTRSFSV
;
A
#
# COMPACT_ATOMS: atom_id res chain seq x y z
N GLN A 1 -8.09 10.55 -13.31
CA GLN A 1 -7.66 11.78 -12.61
C GLN A 1 -6.16 12.10 -12.75
N MET A 2 -5.21 11.38 -12.12
CA MET A 2 -3.77 11.72 -12.26
C MET A 2 -3.29 11.77 -13.72
N CYS A 3 -3.62 10.74 -14.48
CA CYS A 3 -3.32 10.64 -15.91
C CYS A 3 -3.86 11.82 -16.72
N GLU A 4 -5.12 12.17 -16.51
CA GLU A 4 -5.81 13.24 -17.25
C GLU A 4 -5.30 14.63 -16.84
N LYS A 5 -5.08 14.86 -15.54
CA LYS A 5 -4.67 16.18 -15.02
C LYS A 5 -3.18 16.48 -15.25
N PHE A 6 -2.33 15.46 -15.33
CA PHE A 6 -0.88 15.66 -15.34
C PHE A 6 -0.13 14.94 -16.46
N THR A 7 -0.81 14.21 -17.35
CA THR A 7 -0.17 13.42 -18.43
C THR A 7 0.87 12.40 -17.95
N VAL A 8 0.86 12.08 -16.66
CA VAL A 8 1.70 11.03 -16.05
C VAL A 8 0.91 9.74 -16.06
N CYS A 9 1.18 8.90 -17.05
CA CYS A 9 0.54 7.62 -17.29
C CYS A 9 1.57 6.52 -17.53
N LYS A 10 1.07 5.28 -17.42
CA LYS A 10 1.82 4.03 -17.50
C LYS A 10 3.01 4.10 -18.47
N ASN A 11 4.20 3.90 -17.90
CA ASN A 11 5.49 3.66 -18.58
C ASN A 11 6.23 4.86 -19.19
N SER A 12 5.75 6.11 -19.14
CA SER A 12 6.39 7.17 -19.94
C SER A 12 7.74 7.69 -19.41
N MET A 13 7.94 7.80 -18.08
CA MET A 13 9.21 8.24 -17.45
C MET A 13 9.44 7.73 -16.01
N GLU A 14 8.64 6.75 -15.59
CA GLU A 14 8.55 6.25 -14.20
C GLU A 14 9.83 5.58 -13.67
N MET A 15 10.67 5.03 -14.56
CA MET A 15 11.88 4.29 -14.18
C MET A 15 12.93 5.15 -13.45
N LEU A 16 12.94 6.47 -13.66
CA LEU A 16 13.91 7.36 -13.03
C LEU A 16 13.61 7.64 -11.54
N ALA A 17 12.35 7.54 -11.12
CA ALA A 17 11.93 7.78 -9.73
C ALA A 17 11.86 6.49 -8.89
N GLN A 18 11.83 5.32 -9.53
CA GLN A 18 11.76 4.02 -8.84
C GLN A 18 12.94 3.73 -7.92
N ASN A 19 14.10 4.36 -8.11
CA ASN A 19 15.30 4.08 -7.30
C ASN A 19 15.20 4.50 -5.82
N ASN A 20 14.18 5.27 -5.40
CA ASN A 20 14.13 5.85 -4.05
C ASN A 20 12.92 5.43 -3.20
N LEU A 21 11.97 4.65 -3.73
CA LEU A 21 10.73 4.29 -3.02
C LEU A 21 10.74 2.81 -2.60
N ASN A 22 10.67 2.57 -1.29
CA ASN A 22 10.57 1.23 -0.69
C ASN A 22 9.10 0.85 -0.49
N LEU A 23 8.35 0.71 -1.59
CA LEU A 23 6.91 0.41 -1.53
C LEU A 23 6.64 -1.06 -1.16
N PRO A 24 5.64 -1.34 -0.30
CA PRO A 24 5.27 -2.71 0.05
C PRO A 24 4.88 -3.54 -1.17
N LYS A 25 5.36 -4.78 -1.22
CA LYS A 25 5.04 -5.76 -2.26
C LYS A 25 4.78 -7.11 -1.62
N VAL A 26 3.77 -7.82 -2.14
CA VAL A 26 3.57 -9.24 -1.84
C VAL A 26 4.42 -10.07 -2.80
N THR A 27 5.27 -10.91 -2.21
CA THR A 27 6.24 -11.81 -2.84
C THR A 27 5.87 -13.27 -2.53
N GLU A 28 6.59 -14.22 -3.13
CA GLU A 28 6.34 -15.65 -2.91
C GLU A 28 6.58 -16.05 -1.45
N GLU A 29 7.57 -15.46 -0.81
CA GLU A 29 7.95 -15.73 0.57
C GLU A 29 6.87 -15.31 1.58
N ASP A 30 5.97 -14.41 1.20
CA ASP A 30 4.95 -13.86 2.09
C ASP A 30 3.77 -14.81 2.33
N GLY A 31 3.75 -15.98 1.70
CA GLY A 31 2.71 -17.00 1.93
C GLY A 31 1.34 -16.65 1.34
N CYS A 32 1.25 -15.62 0.50
CA CYS A 32 -0.01 -15.18 -0.09
C CYS A 32 -0.36 -15.82 -1.45
N LEU A 33 0.55 -16.63 -2.01
CA LEU A 33 0.33 -17.32 -3.27
C LEU A 33 -0.29 -18.70 -3.04
N LEU A 34 -0.95 -19.25 -4.07
CA LEU A 34 -1.58 -20.58 -3.99
C LEU A 34 -0.59 -21.67 -3.59
N THR A 35 0.62 -21.61 -4.14
CA THR A 35 1.71 -22.52 -3.75
C THR A 35 2.43 -21.93 -2.54
N GLY A 36 2.57 -22.73 -1.48
CA GLY A 36 3.17 -22.26 -0.23
C GLY A 36 2.29 -21.28 0.54
N PHE A 37 0.97 -21.40 0.40
CA PHE A 37 0.03 -20.55 1.12
C PHE A 37 0.18 -20.73 2.64
N ASP A 38 0.37 -19.61 3.33
CA ASP A 38 0.40 -19.53 4.79
C ASP A 38 -0.49 -18.35 5.19
N GLU A 39 -1.63 -18.69 5.80
CA GLU A 39 -2.67 -17.74 6.17
C GLU A 39 -2.14 -16.62 7.07
N ASP A 40 -1.44 -16.99 8.13
CA ASP A 40 -1.01 -16.08 9.18
C ASP A 40 0.12 -15.17 8.67
N LYS A 41 1.08 -15.76 7.94
CA LYS A 41 2.15 -15.00 7.26
C LYS A 41 1.59 -14.04 6.23
N CYS A 42 0.61 -14.47 5.44
CA CYS A 42 -0.01 -13.64 4.43
C CYS A 42 -0.78 -12.47 5.05
N LEU A 43 -1.61 -12.73 6.06
CA LEU A 43 -2.37 -11.70 6.77
C LEU A 43 -1.44 -10.68 7.44
N ARG A 44 -0.36 -11.13 8.10
CA ARG A 44 0.69 -10.24 8.65
C ARG A 44 1.30 -9.35 7.58
N LYS A 45 1.68 -9.93 6.43
CA LYS A 45 2.27 -9.16 5.33
C LYS A 45 1.30 -8.11 4.80
N ILE A 46 0.04 -8.51 4.58
CA ILE A 46 -0.97 -7.60 4.04
C ILE A 46 -1.21 -6.45 5.01
N SER A 47 -1.46 -6.73 6.29
CA SER A 47 -1.72 -5.70 7.29
C SER A 47 -0.54 -4.73 7.44
N SER A 48 0.69 -5.25 7.58
CA SER A 48 1.91 -4.43 7.69
C SER A 48 2.13 -3.56 6.46
N GLY A 49 1.87 -4.11 5.27
CA GLY A 49 1.95 -3.38 4.01
C GLY A 49 0.93 -2.26 3.92
N LEU A 50 -0.31 -2.47 4.38
CA LEU A 50 -1.35 -1.43 4.40
C LEU A 50 -1.01 -0.29 5.35
N PHE A 51 -0.51 -0.58 6.56
CA PHE A 51 0.00 0.45 7.47
C PHE A 51 1.17 1.24 6.88
N THR A 52 2.05 0.57 6.14
CA THR A 52 3.14 1.26 5.44
C THR A 52 2.61 2.14 4.31
N PHE A 53 1.60 1.68 3.55
CA PHE A 53 0.96 2.48 2.51
C PHE A 53 0.21 3.70 3.06
N GLN A 54 -0.35 3.63 4.27
CA GLN A 54 -0.99 4.78 4.92
C GLN A 54 -0.06 6.02 4.94
N THR A 55 1.21 5.84 5.31
CA THR A 55 2.20 6.93 5.31
C THR A 55 2.41 7.55 3.92
N TYR A 56 2.42 6.71 2.88
CA TYR A 56 2.55 7.18 1.50
C TYR A 56 1.28 7.89 1.02
N LEU A 57 0.09 7.42 1.43
CA LEU A 57 -1.19 8.04 1.09
C LEU A 57 -1.36 9.39 1.78
N GLU A 58 -0.90 9.55 3.02
CA GLU A 58 -0.86 10.85 3.72
C GLU A 58 0.01 11.86 2.97
N TYR A 59 1.19 11.46 2.48
CA TYR A 59 2.01 12.30 1.61
C TYR A 59 1.24 12.72 0.33
N ILE A 60 0.47 11.81 -0.26
CA ILE A 60 -0.36 12.14 -1.43
C ILE A 60 -1.48 13.10 -1.05
N GLN A 61 -2.09 12.97 0.12
CA GLN A 61 -3.15 13.87 0.59
C GLN A 61 -2.64 15.31 0.69
N GLU A 62 -1.41 15.48 1.18
CA GLU A 62 -0.75 16.78 1.32
C GLU A 62 -0.34 17.39 -0.02
N THR A 63 0.07 16.57 -1.00
CA THR A 63 0.63 17.03 -2.28
C THR A 63 -0.41 17.10 -3.41
N PHE A 64 -1.39 16.21 -3.43
CA PHE A 64 -2.42 16.12 -4.47
C PHE A 64 -3.73 16.78 -4.04
N THR A 65 -3.64 18.06 -3.66
CA THR A 65 -4.74 18.85 -3.08
C THR A 65 -6.01 18.90 -3.92
N SER A 66 -5.89 18.78 -5.25
CA SER A 66 -7.05 18.80 -6.16
C SER A 66 -7.99 17.60 -6.02
N GLU A 67 -7.57 16.53 -5.34
CA GLU A 67 -8.35 15.31 -5.07
C GLU A 67 -8.34 14.97 -3.57
N LYS A 68 -8.14 15.96 -2.71
CA LYS A 68 -7.95 15.78 -1.27
C LYS A 68 -9.01 14.88 -0.62
N GLN A 69 -10.29 15.10 -0.93
CA GLN A 69 -11.40 14.29 -0.38
C GLN A 69 -11.32 12.80 -0.80
N ASN A 70 -10.94 12.54 -2.05
CA ASN A 70 -10.79 11.17 -2.54
C ASN A 70 -9.61 10.47 -1.86
N VAL A 71 -8.50 11.20 -1.66
CA VAL A 71 -7.32 10.66 -0.96
C VAL A 71 -7.59 10.48 0.54
N GLU A 72 -8.36 11.37 1.18
CA GLU A 72 -8.80 11.23 2.58
C GLU A 72 -9.62 9.96 2.77
N SER A 73 -10.62 9.73 1.91
CA SER A 73 -11.40 8.50 1.91
C SER A 73 -10.51 7.27 1.70
N LEU A 74 -9.53 7.36 0.81
CA LEU A 74 -8.57 6.28 0.56
C LEU A 74 -7.68 5.99 1.79
N CYS A 75 -7.20 7.02 2.48
CA CYS A 75 -6.42 6.87 3.72
C CYS A 75 -7.25 6.15 4.79
N TYR A 76 -8.46 6.67 5.07
CA TYR A 76 -9.35 6.10 6.08
C TYR A 76 -9.72 4.65 5.79
N THR A 77 -10.09 4.33 4.55
CA THR A 77 -10.46 2.97 4.17
C THR A 77 -9.28 2.01 4.19
N THR A 78 -8.07 2.48 3.86
CA THR A 78 -6.83 1.70 3.94
C THR A 78 -6.48 1.37 5.38
N GLU A 79 -6.54 2.34 6.28
CA GLU A 79 -6.31 2.15 7.72
C GLU A 79 -7.35 1.20 8.33
N HIS A 80 -8.62 1.38 7.98
CA HIS A 80 -9.69 0.50 8.47
C HIS A 80 -9.47 -0.95 8.00
N LEU A 81 -9.07 -1.15 6.74
CA LEU A 81 -8.73 -2.47 6.22
C LEU A 81 -7.50 -3.05 6.92
N ALA A 82 -6.45 -2.26 7.15
CA ALA A 82 -5.24 -2.69 7.84
C ALA A 82 -5.55 -3.24 9.24
N ASN A 83 -6.38 -2.49 9.99
CA ASN A 83 -6.86 -2.88 11.32
C ASN A 83 -7.74 -4.12 11.28
N THR A 84 -8.65 -4.22 10.31
CA THR A 84 -9.52 -5.39 10.15
C THR A 84 -8.71 -6.65 9.87
N ILE A 85 -7.70 -6.58 9.00
CA ILE A 85 -6.82 -7.71 8.69
C ILE A 85 -5.92 -8.04 9.87
N ARG A 86 -5.43 -7.04 10.61
CA ARG A 86 -4.66 -7.23 11.85
C ARG A 86 -5.43 -8.08 12.87
N GLN A 87 -6.73 -7.90 12.98
CA GLN A 87 -7.59 -8.70 13.88
C GLN A 87 -7.76 -10.16 13.42
N MET A 88 -7.43 -10.49 12.17
CA MET A 88 -7.50 -11.85 11.64
C MET A 88 -6.16 -12.62 11.81
N VAL A 89 -5.08 -11.93 12.14
CA VAL A 89 -3.76 -12.50 12.41
C VAL A 89 -3.76 -13.23 13.75
N VAL A 90 -3.02 -14.34 13.87
CA VAL A 90 -2.94 -15.12 15.12
C VAL A 90 -2.36 -14.27 16.26
N ASN A 91 -1.30 -13.53 15.98
CA ASN A 91 -0.69 -12.56 16.89
C ASN A 91 -0.67 -11.15 16.29
N PRO A 92 -1.63 -10.28 16.65
CA PRO A 92 -1.70 -8.91 16.15
C PRO A 92 -0.48 -8.03 16.45
N ASP A 93 0.35 -8.39 17.43
CA ASP A 93 1.53 -7.63 17.83
C ASP A 93 2.75 -7.89 16.93
N GLU A 94 2.70 -8.94 16.11
CA GLU A 94 3.72 -9.22 15.08
C GLU A 94 3.49 -8.44 13.78
N VAL A 95 2.40 -7.68 13.69
CA VAL A 95 2.16 -6.78 12.57
C VAL A 95 3.08 -5.57 12.69
N ILE A 96 3.87 -5.32 11.64
CA ILE A 96 4.81 -4.21 11.61
C ILE A 96 4.05 -2.93 11.25
N ILE A 97 4.03 -1.98 12.18
CA ILE A 97 3.43 -0.66 12.00
C ILE A 97 4.56 0.37 12.07
N PRO A 98 4.76 1.21 11.02
CA PRO A 98 5.78 2.26 11.07
C PRO A 98 5.51 3.24 12.22
N ASP A 99 6.50 3.51 13.05
CA ASP A 99 6.41 4.51 14.12
C ASP A 99 6.37 5.95 13.56
N SER A 100 5.91 6.91 14.38
CA SER A 100 5.75 8.31 13.98
C SER A 100 7.04 8.92 13.40
N ALA A 101 8.21 8.61 13.96
CA ALA A 101 9.47 9.17 13.50
C ALA A 101 9.87 8.61 12.14
N THR A 102 9.68 7.31 11.92
CA THR A 102 9.87 6.66 10.61
C THR A 102 8.94 7.27 9.57
N GLN A 103 7.67 7.50 9.93
CA GLN A 103 6.69 8.12 9.03
C GLN A 103 7.06 9.56 8.66
N GLU A 104 7.41 10.38 9.66
CA GLU A 104 7.82 11.78 9.45
C GLU A 104 9.08 11.88 8.59
N SER A 105 10.09 11.05 8.88
CA SER A 105 11.32 11.00 8.10
C SER A 105 11.05 10.64 6.63
N LEU A 106 10.14 9.68 6.38
CA LEU A 106 9.74 9.30 5.03
C LEU A 106 9.01 10.44 4.33
N ARG A 107 8.02 11.07 4.97
CA ARG A 107 7.27 12.20 4.40
C ARG A 107 8.19 13.38 4.10
N ALA A 108 9.11 13.71 5.00
CA ALA A 108 10.11 14.76 4.79
C ALA A 108 11.02 14.46 3.58
N LYS A 109 11.49 13.21 3.46
CA LYS A 109 12.28 12.77 2.30
C LYS A 109 11.50 12.91 0.99
N LEU A 110 10.22 12.53 0.98
CA LEU A 110 9.37 12.62 -0.21
C LEU A 110 9.11 14.08 -0.62
N LYS A 111 8.85 14.97 0.35
CA LYS A 111 8.63 16.42 0.15
C LYS A 111 9.88 17.19 -0.30
N SER A 112 11.07 16.66 -0.09
CA SER A 112 12.32 17.31 -0.54
C SER A 112 12.51 17.32 -2.06
N ASN A 113 11.64 16.62 -2.80
CA ASN A 113 11.70 16.51 -4.25
C ASN A 113 11.05 17.71 -4.98
N LYS A 114 11.46 17.97 -6.22
CA LYS A 114 10.86 19.01 -7.09
C LYS A 114 9.44 18.62 -7.54
N ASN A 115 8.55 19.59 -7.81
CA ASN A 115 7.13 19.37 -8.15
C ASN A 115 6.87 18.37 -9.31
N TRP A 116 7.76 18.28 -10.32
CA TRP A 116 7.64 17.27 -11.38
C TRP A 116 7.84 15.85 -10.83
N ILE A 117 8.82 15.66 -9.94
CA ILE A 117 9.10 14.39 -9.27
C ILE A 117 7.95 14.04 -8.32
N GLU A 118 7.34 15.02 -7.66
CA GLU A 118 6.16 14.77 -6.80
C GLU A 118 5.04 14.06 -7.57
N LYS A 119 4.71 14.54 -8.78
CA LYS A 119 3.66 13.93 -9.63
C LYS A 119 4.02 12.50 -10.03
N ILE A 120 5.27 12.24 -10.40
CA ILE A 120 5.73 10.88 -10.72
C ILE A 120 5.66 9.98 -9.49
N THR A 121 6.15 10.47 -8.34
CA THR A 121 6.11 9.74 -7.07
C THR A 121 4.67 9.38 -6.68
N THR A 122 3.73 10.32 -6.78
CA THR A 122 2.30 10.06 -6.52
C THR A 122 1.77 8.99 -7.46
N HIS A 123 2.07 9.06 -8.77
CA HIS A 123 1.63 8.04 -9.72
C HIS A 123 2.18 6.65 -9.37
N LEU A 124 3.48 6.56 -9.05
CA LEU A 124 4.14 5.32 -8.66
C LEU A 124 3.52 4.70 -7.41
N ILE A 125 3.29 5.50 -6.37
CA ILE A 125 2.64 5.04 -5.13
C ILE A 125 1.25 4.49 -5.45
N LEU A 126 0.42 5.23 -6.19
CA LEU A 126 -0.96 4.79 -6.50
C LEU A 126 -0.98 3.51 -7.35
N ARG A 127 -0.06 3.39 -8.32
CA ARG A 127 0.09 2.21 -9.17
C ARG A 127 0.48 0.98 -8.33
N ASP A 128 1.49 1.11 -7.49
CA ASP A 128 1.98 0.00 -6.68
C ASP A 128 0.98 -0.35 -5.56
N PHE A 129 0.28 0.64 -5.00
CA PHE A 129 -0.85 0.43 -4.09
C PHE A 129 -1.96 -0.37 -4.77
N THR A 130 -2.32 -0.02 -6.01
CA THR A 130 -3.32 -0.77 -6.78
C THR A 130 -2.87 -2.22 -6.99
N SER A 131 -1.62 -2.43 -7.40
CA SER A 131 -1.07 -3.79 -7.57
C SER A 131 -1.05 -4.59 -6.25
N PHE A 132 -0.73 -3.93 -5.14
CA PHE A 132 -0.79 -4.52 -3.81
C PHE A 132 -2.22 -4.94 -3.45
N MET A 133 -3.19 -4.05 -3.67
CA MET A 133 -4.61 -4.31 -3.40
C MET A 133 -5.19 -5.45 -4.27
N GLU A 134 -4.80 -5.56 -5.54
CA GLU A 134 -5.16 -6.69 -6.39
C GLU A 134 -4.71 -8.03 -5.80
N LYS A 135 -3.47 -8.07 -5.26
CA LYS A 135 -2.94 -9.27 -4.60
C LYS A 135 -3.65 -9.53 -3.28
N THR A 136 -3.90 -8.50 -2.47
CA THR A 136 -4.69 -8.58 -1.23
C THR A 136 -6.07 -9.19 -1.49
N VAL A 137 -6.81 -8.68 -2.48
CA VAL A 137 -8.15 -9.22 -2.82
C VAL A 137 -8.09 -10.70 -3.21
N ARG A 138 -7.06 -11.12 -3.97
CA ARG A 138 -6.89 -12.53 -4.33
C ARG A 138 -6.62 -13.40 -3.10
N ALA A 139 -5.75 -12.96 -2.20
CA ALA A 139 -5.43 -13.68 -0.97
C ALA A 139 -6.66 -13.80 -0.04
N ILE A 140 -7.40 -12.71 0.19
CA ILE A 140 -8.61 -12.72 1.02
C ILE A 140 -9.71 -13.62 0.41
N ARG A 141 -9.87 -13.64 -0.91
CA ARG A 141 -10.81 -14.57 -1.57
C ARG A 141 -10.40 -16.02 -1.37
N TYR A 142 -9.11 -16.32 -1.47
CA TYR A 142 -8.61 -17.67 -1.23
C TYR A 142 -8.83 -18.11 0.22
N LEU A 143 -8.57 -17.22 1.19
CA LEU A 143 -8.87 -17.43 2.62
C LEU A 143 -10.34 -17.73 2.88
N LYS A 144 -11.23 -16.93 2.29
CA LYS A 144 -12.67 -17.15 2.44
C LYS A 144 -13.08 -18.55 1.96
N ASN A 145 -12.54 -18.97 0.81
CA ASN A 145 -12.84 -20.29 0.25
C ASN A 145 -12.28 -21.40 1.14
N THR A 146 -11.01 -21.35 1.54
CA THR A 146 -10.37 -22.37 2.37
C THR A 146 -11.02 -22.52 3.75
N ARG A 147 -11.32 -21.40 4.42
CA ARG A 147 -12.06 -21.41 5.69
C ARG A 147 -13.49 -21.97 5.54
N SER A 148 -14.17 -21.70 4.42
CA SER A 148 -15.52 -22.23 4.17
C SER A 148 -15.58 -23.74 3.93
N PHE A 149 -14.49 -24.36 3.46
CA PHE A 149 -14.36 -25.82 3.31
C PHE A 149 -13.88 -26.51 4.60
N SER A 150 -13.55 -25.75 5.64
CA SER A 150 -13.05 -26.27 6.92
C SER A 150 -14.17 -26.46 7.97
N VAL A 151 -15.44 -26.46 7.53
CA VAL A 151 -16.65 -26.63 8.35
C VAL A 151 -17.33 -27.95 8.00
#